data_AF-A0A8S4QJ88-F1
#
_entry.id   AF-A0A8S4QJ88-F1
#
_cell.length_a   1.000
_cell.length_b   1.000
_cell.length_c   1.000
_cell.angle_alpha   90.00
_cell.angle_beta   90.00
_cell.angle_gamma   90.00
#
_symmetry.space_group_name_H-M   'P 1'
#
loop_
_entity.id
_entity.type
_entity.pdbx_description
1 polymer ?
#
loop_
_entity_poly.entity_id
_entity_poly.type
_entity_poly.pdbx_seq_one_letter_code
_entity_poly.pdbx_strand_id
1 'polypeptide(L)' 'FLSTGDEVIPGNAGLKDQSFALKWVRENIVMFGGNPDSITLTGCSAGGASVHYHYLSPLSKGRSLSSQEY' A
#
# COMPACT_ATOMS: atom_id res chain seq x y z
N PHE A 1 -1.16 1.57 15.75
CA PHE A 1 -1.56 2.95 15.41
C PHE A 1 -1.03 4.01 16.38
N LEU A 2 -0.47 3.63 17.54
CA LEU A 2 0.13 4.58 18.50
C LEU A 2 1.04 5.59 17.80
N SER A 3 0.88 6.87 18.15
CA SER A 3 1.69 7.97 17.66
C SER A 3 1.92 8.98 18.78
N THR A 4 3.13 9.55 18.85
CA THR A 4 3.47 10.68 19.70
C THR A 4 3.39 12.02 18.96
N GLY A 5 3.14 12.01 17.64
CA GLY A 5 3.09 13.21 16.82
C GLY A 5 4.47 13.76 16.43
N ASP A 6 5.53 13.00 16.71
CA ASP A 6 6.92 13.28 16.35
C ASP A 6 7.53 12.08 15.59
N GLU A 7 8.83 12.16 15.30
CA GLU A 7 9.54 11.13 14.55
C GLU A 7 9.87 9.87 15.37
N VAL A 8 9.76 9.92 16.71
CA VAL A 8 10.13 8.80 17.59
C VAL A 8 9.09 7.68 17.49
N ILE A 9 7.80 8.04 17.57
CA ILE A 9 6.68 7.13 17.31
C ILE A 9 5.77 7.78 16.26
N PRO A 10 6.11 7.68 14.96
CA PRO A 10 5.43 8.44 13.89
C PRO A 10 4.03 7.90 13.53
N GLY A 11 3.56 6.86 14.20
CA GLY A 11 2.25 6.29 13.96
C GLY A 11 2.10 5.46 12.69
N ASN A 12 0.84 5.13 12.41
CA ASN A 12 0.39 4.46 11.20
C ASN A 12 1.03 3.09 10.91
N ALA A 13 1.60 2.40 11.91
CA ALA A 13 2.20 1.07 11.74
C ALA A 13 1.28 0.10 10.96
N GLY A 14 -0.01 0.02 11.32
CA GLY A 14 -0.96 -0.84 10.61
C GLY A 14 -1.19 -0.47 9.13
N LEU A 15 -1.15 0.82 8.77
CA LEU A 15 -1.22 1.24 7.37
C LEU A 15 0.09 0.97 6.62
N LYS A 16 1.23 1.05 7.31
CA LYS A 16 2.54 0.68 6.75
C LYS A 16 2.60 -0.82 6.48
N ASP A 17 2.04 -1.65 7.37
CA ASP A 17 1.92 -3.09 7.17
C ASP A 17 1.06 -3.42 5.95
N GLN A 18 -0.10 -2.76 5.80
CA GLN A 18 -0.94 -2.91 4.61
C GLN A 18 -0.22 -2.46 3.33
N SER A 19 0.53 -1.36 3.36
CA SER A 19 1.32 -0.90 2.22
C SER A 19 2.42 -1.89 1.83
N PHE A 20 3.06 -2.53 2.82
CA PHE A 20 4.04 -3.58 2.59
C PHE A 20 3.38 -4.82 1.96
N ALA A 21 2.22 -5.23 2.45
CA ALA A 21 1.46 -6.35 1.88
C ALA A 21 1.04 -6.07 0.43
N LEU A 22 0.57 -4.85 0.12
CA LEU A 22 0.24 -4.44 -1.25
C LEU A 22 1.46 -4.50 -2.19
N LYS A 23 2.62 -4.06 -1.71
CA LYS A 23 3.88 -4.18 -2.46
C LYS A 23 4.20 -5.64 -2.74
N TRP A 24 4.13 -6.51 -1.72
CA TRP A 24 4.38 -7.93 -1.87
C TRP A 24 3.42 -8.57 -2.88
N VAL A 25 2.12 -8.26 -2.81
CA VAL A 25 1.14 -8.76 -3.79
C VAL A 25 1.51 -8.31 -5.19
N ARG A 26 1.80 -7.02 -5.42
CA ARG A 26 2.21 -6.53 -6.74
C ARG A 26 3.45 -7.23 -7.29
N GLU A 27 4.44 -7.50 -6.44
CA GLU A 27 5.70 -8.15 -6.84
C GLU A 27 5.54 -9.65 -7.12
N ASN A 28 4.56 -10.32 -6.51
CA ASN A 28 4.49 -11.79 -6.50
C ASN A 28 3.24 -12.36 -7.18
N ILE A 29 2.17 -11.59 -7.36
CA ILE A 29 0.88 -12.13 -7.82
C ILE A 29 0.94 -12.77 -9.22
N VAL A 30 1.91 -12.37 -10.05
CA VAL A 30 2.16 -13.00 -11.36
C VAL A 30 2.49 -14.50 -11.22
N MET A 31 3.19 -14.90 -10.15
CA MET A 31 3.53 -16.31 -9.87
C MET A 31 2.29 -17.15 -9.53
N PHE A 32 1.18 -16.50 -9.18
CA PHE A 32 -0.11 -17.11 -8.87
C PHE A 32 -1.12 -16.93 -10.01
N GLY A 33 -0.70 -16.42 -11.18
CA GLY A 33 -1.55 -16.21 -12.34
C GLY A 33 -2.40 -14.93 -12.30
N GLY A 34 -2.15 -14.01 -11.36
CA GLY A 34 -2.82 -12.71 -11.33
C GLY A 34 -2.09 -11.63 -12.11
N ASN A 35 -2.80 -10.54 -12.42
CA ASN A 35 -2.23 -9.38 -13.11
C ASN A 35 -1.81 -8.31 -12.08
N PRO A 36 -0.50 -8.00 -11.95
CA PRO A 36 -0.01 -7.01 -10.99
C PRO A 36 -0.49 -5.58 -11.28
N ASP A 37 -0.92 -5.28 -12.51
CA ASP A 37 -1.46 -3.98 -12.92
C ASP A 37 -2.99 -3.90 -12.80
N SER A 38 -3.64 -4.95 -12.32
CA SER A 38 -5.09 -5.00 -12.12
C SER A 38 -5.46 -5.46 -10.69
N ILE A 39 -4.86 -4.80 -9.69
CA ILE A 39 -5.15 -5.06 -8.27
C ILE A 39 -6.28 -4.15 -7.80
N THR A 40 -7.37 -4.74 -7.30
CA THR A 40 -8.49 -4.02 -6.67
C THR A 40 -8.43 -4.19 -5.16
N LEU A 41 -8.29 -3.09 -4.43
CA LEU A 41 -8.38 -3.07 -2.97
C LEU A 41 -9.84 -2.84 -2.53
N THR A 42 -10.35 -3.67 -1.64
CA THR A 42 -11.70 -3.56 -1.06
C THR A 42 -11.66 -3.76 0.46
N GLY A 43 -12.61 -3.16 1.17
CA GLY A 43 -12.69 -3.25 2.63
C GLY A 43 -13.98 -2.67 3.20
N CYS A 44 -14.31 -3.06 4.43
CA CYS A 44 -15.50 -2.59 5.17
C CYS A 44 -15.10 -1.94 6.50
N SER A 45 -15.89 -0.98 7.00
CA SER A 45 -15.63 -0.26 8.26
C SER A 45 -14.22 0.34 8.29
N ALA A 46 -13.41 0.06 9.31
CA ALA A 46 -12.01 0.47 9.40
C ALA A 46 -11.16 0.01 8.20
N GLY A 47 -11.49 -1.14 7.60
CA GLY A 47 -10.87 -1.61 6.36
C GLY A 47 -11.25 -0.74 5.16
N GLY A 48 -12.49 -0.29 5.07
CA GLY A 48 -12.94 0.66 4.04
C GLY A 48 -12.27 2.03 4.17
N ALA A 49 -12.13 2.52 5.41
CA ALA A 49 -11.32 3.71 5.68
C ALA A 49 -9.86 3.52 5.27
N SER A 50 -9.29 2.33 5.52
CA SER A 50 -7.94 1.99 5.09
C SER A 50 -7.78 1.99 3.56
N VAL A 51 -8.76 1.46 2.81
CA VAL A 51 -8.79 1.58 1.34
C VAL A 51 -8.73 3.04 0.91
N HIS A 52 -9.53 3.91 1.54
CA HIS A 52 -9.52 5.33 1.25
C HIS A 52 -8.17 6.00 1.57
N TYR A 53 -7.52 5.63 2.69
CA TYR A 53 -6.17 6.11 3.00
C TYR A 53 -5.14 5.67 1.97
N HIS A 54 -5.23 4.43 1.47
CA HIS A 54 -4.35 3.96 0.39
C HIS A 54 -4.60 4.67 -0.95
N TYR A 55 -5.83 5.07 -1.23
CA TYR A 55 -6.14 5.89 -2.41
C TYR A 55 -5.44 7.26 -2.35
N LEU A 56 -5.35 7.86 -1.18
CA LEU A 56 -4.71 9.17 -0.97
C LEU A 56 -3.19 9.11 -0.86
N SER A 57 -2.65 8.01 -0.33
CA SER A 57 -1.22 7.89 0.00
C SER A 57 -0.33 7.74 -1.23
N PRO A 58 0.74 8.54 -1.38
CA PRO A 58 1.71 8.35 -2.45
C PRO A 58 2.48 7.03 -2.34
N LEU A 59 2.58 6.44 -1.14
CA LEU A 59 3.24 5.15 -0.91
C LEU A 59 2.50 3.97 -1.56
N SER A 60 1.20 4.16 -1.86
CA SER A 60 0.33 3.11 -2.41
C SER A 60 -0.03 3.35 -3.86
N LYS A 61 0.46 4.42 -4.49
CA LYS A 61 0.34 4.61 -5.94
C LYS A 61 1.11 3.48 -6.65
N GLY A 62 0.42 2.78 -7.55
CA GLY A 62 1.03 1.82 -8.45
C GLY A 62 2.19 2.49 -9.18
N ARG A 63 3.42 2.08 -8.87
CA ARG A 63 4.59 2.61 -9.58
C ARG A 63 4.49 2.14 -11.01
N SER A 64 4.21 3.07 -11.92
CA SER A 64 4.67 2.92 -13.30
C SER A 64 6.19 2.86 -13.22
N LEU A 65 6.79 1.84 -13.83
CA LEU A 65 8.21 1.83 -14.10
C LEU A 65 8.46 2.95 -15.14
N SER A 66 8.50 4.21 -14.72
CA SER A 66 9.19 5.22 -15.51
C SER A 66 10.67 4.92 -15.32
N SER A 67 11.25 4.39 -16.40
CA SER A 67 12.65 4.42 -16.78
C SER A 67 13.60 4.69 -15.61
N GLN A 68 14.31 3.65 -15.17
CA GLN A 68 15.64 3.89 -14.62
C GLN A 68 16.36 4.79 -15.64
N GLU A 69 16.66 6.00 -15.18
CA GLU A 69 17.52 6.95 -15.87
C GLU A 69 18.81 6.23 -16.24
N TYR A 70 19.18 6.36 -17.52
CA TYR A 70 20.54 6.17 -18.00
C TYR A 70 21.19 7.55 -18.08
#